data_AF-A0A7W6LLX4-F1
#
_entry.id   AF-A0A7W6LLX4-F1
#
_cell.length_a   1.000
_cell.length_b   1.000
_cell.length_c   1.000
_cell.angle_alpha   90.00
_cell.angle_beta   90.00
_cell.angle_gamma   90.00
#
_symmetry.space_group_name_H-M   'P 1'
#
loop_
_entity.id
_entity.type
_entity.pdbx_description
1 polymer ?
#
loop_
_entity_poly.entity_id
_entity_poly.type
_entity_poly.pdbx_seq_one_letter_code
_entity_poly.pdbx_strand_id
1 'polypeptide(L)' 'MTEEQQKIVSFQHLISVMQRDAALILEAVDQAAEAIQEGRRNSAVGAMTMLDLPLERLAAVKAAVMLTHRIEPM' A
#
# COMPACT_ATOMS: atom_id res chain seq x y z
N MET A 1 -3.59 5.86 -29.18
CA MET A 1 -2.83 5.10 -28.16
C MET A 1 -3.05 3.63 -28.44
N THR A 2 -2.00 2.82 -28.56
CA THR A 2 -2.15 1.37 -28.79
C THR A 2 -2.57 0.67 -27.49
N GLU A 3 -3.13 -0.53 -27.59
CA GLU A 3 -3.53 -1.34 -26.42
C GLU A 3 -2.33 -1.64 -25.51
N GLU A 4 -1.15 -1.82 -26.09
CA GLU A 4 0.11 -2.03 -25.37
C GLU A 4 0.54 -0.77 -24.59
N GLN A 5 0.43 0.41 -25.21
CA GLN A 5 0.68 1.69 -24.53
C GLN A 5 -0.30 1.91 -23.37
N GLN A 6 -1.57 1.55 -23.53
CA GLN A 6 -2.57 1.59 -22.45
C GLN A 6 -2.18 0.68 -21.28
N LYS A 7 -1.74 -0.55 -21.53
CA LYS A 7 -1.28 -1.47 -20.48
C LYS A 7 -0.06 -0.94 -19.73
N ILE A 8 0.93 -0.40 -20.45
CA ILE A 8 2.14 0.19 -19.84
C ILE A 8 1.77 1.35 -18.92
N VAL A 9 0.90 2.27 -19.36
CA VAL A 9 0.43 3.39 -18.54
C VAL A 9 -0.33 2.91 -17.30
N SER A 10 -1.18 1.89 -17.43
CA SER A 10 -1.87 1.29 -16.28
C SER A 10 -0.89 0.68 -15.27
N PHE A 11 0.13 -0.05 -15.72
CA PHE A 11 1.16 -0.59 -14.82
C PHE A 11 1.96 0.50 -14.12
N GLN A 12 2.36 1.56 -14.84
CA GLN A 12 3.05 2.70 -14.23
C GLN A 12 2.20 3.37 -13.14
N HIS A 13 0.89 3.51 -13.39
CA HIS A 13 -0.02 4.05 -12.40
C HIS A 13 -0.15 3.14 -11.16
N LEU A 14 -0.32 1.83 -11.35
CA LEU A 14 -0.37 0.87 -10.24
C LEU A 14 0.91 0.89 -9.41
N ILE A 15 2.09 0.91 -10.05
CA ILE A 15 3.39 1.00 -9.37
C ILE A 15 3.48 2.29 -8.54
N SER A 16 3.08 3.43 -9.11
CA SER A 16 3.10 4.71 -8.40
C SER A 16 2.20 4.70 -7.16
N VAL A 17 1.00 4.12 -7.27
CA VAL A 17 0.07 3.95 -6.14
C VAL A 17 0.70 3.07 -5.04
N MET A 18 1.30 1.93 -5.41
CA MET A 18 1.98 1.04 -4.47
C MET A 18 3.15 1.72 -3.76
N GLN A 19 3.97 2.48 -4.48
CA GLN A 19 5.12 3.19 -3.91
C GLN A 19 4.67 4.22 -2.87
N ARG A 20 3.61 4.97 -3.18
CA ARG A 20 3.02 5.94 -2.24
C ARG A 20 2.50 5.24 -0.98
N ASP A 21 1.74 4.16 -1.14
CA ASP A 21 1.16 3.45 0.02
C ASP A 21 2.22 2.76 0.86
N ALA A 22 3.26 2.20 0.24
CA ALA A 22 4.41 1.63 0.94
C ALA A 22 5.14 2.68 1.79
N ALA A 23 5.34 3.89 1.26
CA ALA A 23 5.97 4.97 2.02
C ALA A 23 5.16 5.35 3.27
N LEU A 24 3.83 5.46 3.14
CA LEU A 24 2.94 5.76 4.26
C LEU A 24 2.94 4.64 5.32
N ILE A 25 2.95 3.38 4.88
CA ILE A 25 3.00 2.23 5.78
C ILE A 25 4.30 2.22 6.56
N LEU A 26 5.45 2.42 5.89
CA LEU A 26 6.75 2.45 6.55
C LEU A 26 6.84 3.59 7.57
N GLU A 27 6.40 4.78 7.20
CA GLU A 27 6.41 5.94 8.10
C GLU A 27 5.57 5.69 9.37
N ALA A 28 4.37 5.13 9.22
CA ALA A 28 3.52 4.81 10.37
C ALA A 28 4.11 3.70 11.26
N VAL A 29 4.76 2.70 10.66
CA VAL A 29 5.46 1.64 11.40
C VAL A 29 6.63 2.22 12.21
N ASP A 30 7.42 3.11 11.61
CA ASP A 30 8.54 3.77 12.29
C ASP A 30 8.03 4.62 13.46
N GLN A 31 6.96 5.42 13.26
CA GLN A 31 6.32 6.20 14.32
C GLN A 31 5.77 5.31 15.45
N ALA A 32 5.17 4.17 15.10
CA ALA A 32 4.68 3.23 16.09
C ALA A 32 5.81 2.59 16.89
N ALA A 33 6.91 2.23 16.24
CA ALA A 33 8.09 1.67 16.88
C ALA A 33 8.74 2.66 17.86
N GLU A 34 8.93 3.92 17.45
CA GLU A 34 9.42 5.00 18.31
C GLU A 34 8.51 5.20 19.52
N ALA A 35 7.19 5.30 19.30
CA ALA A 35 6.22 5.43 20.39
C ALA A 35 6.26 4.26 21.39
N ILE A 36 6.48 3.02 20.92
CA ILE A 36 6.65 1.86 21.81
C ILE A 36 7.94 1.98 22.63
N GLN A 37 9.06 2.35 22.00
CA GLN A 37 10.34 2.52 22.69
C GLN A 37 10.25 3.57 23.81
N GLU A 38 9.45 4.61 23.60
CA GLU A 38 9.21 5.67 24.58
C GLU A 38 8.07 5.37 25.57
N GLY A 39 7.52 4.14 25.56
CA GLY A 39 6.46 3.71 26.47
C GLY A 39 5.07 4.32 26.18
N ARG A 40 4.90 5.00 25.05
CA ARG A 40 3.64 5.64 24.63
C ARG A 40 2.74 4.69 23.83
N ARG A 41 2.13 3.71 24.50
CA ARG A 41 1.27 2.70 23.85
C ARG A 41 0.18 3.30 22.96
N ASN A 42 -0.52 4.33 23.44
CA ASN A 42 -1.64 4.92 22.69
C ASN A 42 -1.19 5.68 21.44
N SER A 43 0.00 6.27 21.47
CA SER A 43 0.60 6.89 20.29
C SER A 43 0.96 5.84 19.24
N ALA A 44 1.49 4.68 19.66
CA ALA A 44 1.77 3.57 18.75
C ALA A 44 0.49 3.02 18.10
N VAL A 45 -0.58 2.84 18.87
CA VAL A 45 -1.89 2.43 18.34
C VAL A 45 -2.42 3.47 17.35
N GLY A 46 -2.31 4.76 17.68
CA GLY A 46 -2.75 5.86 16.82
C GLY A 46 -2.02 5.90 15.47
N ALA A 47 -0.70 5.69 15.48
CA ALA A 47 0.09 5.60 14.25
C ALA A 47 -0.38 4.45 13.34
N MET A 48 -0.70 3.29 13.93
CA MET A 48 -1.17 2.12 13.17
C MET A 48 -2.60 2.27 12.64
N THR A 49 -3.48 3.03 13.33
CA THR A 49 -4.89 3.19 12.89
C THR A 49 -5.01 4.00 11.60
N MET A 50 -3.99 4.79 11.26
CA MET A 50 -3.93 5.54 10.01
C MET A 50 -3.74 4.62 8.78
N LEU A 51 -3.42 3.34 9.00
CA LEU A 51 -3.10 2.39 7.94
C LEU A 51 -4.28 1.62 7.37
N ASP A 52 -5.48 1.74 7.95
CA ASP A 52 -6.66 1.00 7.48
C ASP A 52 -6.91 1.24 5.98
N LEU A 53 -6.97 2.51 5.56
CA LEU A 53 -7.20 2.87 4.16
C LEU A 53 -6.03 2.49 3.22
N PRO A 54 -4.75 2.79 3.55
CA PRO A 54 -3.61 2.29 2.77
C PRO A 54 -3.59 0.77 2.56
N LEU A 55 -3.93 -0.01 3.60
CA LEU A 55 -3.95 -1.47 3.53
C LEU A 55 -5.10 -1.99 2.64
N GLU A 56 -6.29 -1.40 2.74
CA GLU A 56 -7.41 -1.71 1.84
C GLU A 56 -7.06 -1.41 0.38
N ARG A 57 -6.43 -0.26 0.11
CA ARG A 57 -5.96 0.10 -1.23
C ARG A 57 -4.91 -0.87 -1.74
N LEU A 58 -3.95 -1.26 -0.92
CA LEU A 58 -2.91 -2.21 -1.32
C LEU A 58 -3.51 -3.57 -1.69
N ALA A 59 -4.53 -4.03 -0.95
CA ALA A 59 -5.27 -5.24 -1.28
C ALA A 59 -6.00 -5.12 -2.63
N ALA A 60 -6.66 -3.98 -2.90
CA ALA A 60 -7.32 -3.73 -4.18
C ALA A 60 -6.32 -3.69 -5.35
N VAL A 61 -5.16 -3.05 -5.16
CA VAL A 61 -4.09 -3.00 -6.17
C VAL A 61 -3.53 -4.40 -6.44
N LYS A 62 -3.31 -5.21 -5.40
CA LYS A 62 -2.91 -6.62 -5.55
C LYS A 62 -3.93 -7.38 -6.42
N ALA A 63 -5.23 -7.23 -6.14
CA ALA A 63 -6.28 -7.87 -6.94
C ALA A 63 -6.24 -7.41 -8.42
N ALA A 64 -6.06 -6.12 -8.67
CA ALA A 64 -5.93 -5.57 -10.03
C ALA A 64 -4.72 -6.12 -10.77
N VAL A 65 -3.57 -6.24 -10.09
CA VAL A 65 -2.35 -6.85 -10.63
C VAL A 65 -2.59 -8.33 -10.97
N MET A 66 -3.20 -9.10 -10.07
CA MET A 66 -3.52 -10.52 -10.29
C MET A 66 -4.44 -10.72 -11.52
N LEU A 67 -5.50 -9.91 -11.63
CA LEU A 67 -6.39 -9.91 -12.80
C LEU A 67 -5.64 -9.58 -14.10
N THR A 68 -4.74 -8.60 -14.06
CA THR A 68 -3.94 -8.19 -15.23
C THR A 68 -2.99 -9.30 -15.67
N HIS A 69 -2.42 -10.05 -14.74
CA HIS A 69 -1.54 -11.19 -15.03
C HIS A 69 -2.30 -12.50 -15.30
N ARG A 70 -3.64 -12.50 -15.24
CA ARG A 70 -4.49 -13.72 -15.29
C ARG A 70 -4.06 -14.79 -14.27
N ILE A 71 -3.56 -14.35 -13.12
CA ILE A 71 -3.24 -15.23 -12.00
C ILE A 71 -4.53 -15.41 -11.21
N GLU A 72 -5.06 -16.63 -11.19
CA GLU A 72 -6.24 -16.97 -10.40
C GLU A 72 -5.88 -16.92 -8.90
N PRO A 73 -6.68 -16.25 -8.04
CA PRO A 73 -6.42 -16.26 -6.61
C PRO A 73 -6.59 -17.68 -6.05
N MET A 74 -5.53 -18.20 -5.42
CA MET A 74 -5.56 -19.44 -4.63
C MET A 74 -6.13 -19.18 -3.23
#